data_AF-A0A920W029-F1
#
_entry.id   AF-A0A920W029-F1
#
_cell.length_a   1.000
_cell.length_b   1.000
_cell.length_c   1.000
_cell.angle_alpha   90.00
_cell.angle_beta   90.00
_cell.angle_gamma   90.00
#
_symmetry.space_group_name_H-M   'P 1'
#
loop_
_entity.id
_entity.type
_entity.pdbx_description
1 polymer ?
#
loop_
_entity_poly.entity_id
_entity_poly.type
_entity_poly.pdbx_seq_one_letter_code
_entity_poly.pdbx_strand_id
1 'polypeptide(L)'
;MGDVVLNNLYAQTQMQSVFGINMVALVDGQPRLLNLKEVLNAFIRHRREVVSRRTIFLLRKARERGHILEGLAVALANIDAVIELIKGSPSSIDAKEKPL
;
A
#
# COMPACT_ATOMS: atom_id res chain seq x y z
N MET A 1 48.71 -13.17 32.99
CA MET A 1 49.56 -12.97 31.79
C MET A 1 48.73 -12.95 30.52
N GLY A 2 47.84 -13.94 30.29
CA GLY A 2 46.95 -13.99 29.12
C GLY A 2 46.05 -12.76 28.95
N ASP A 3 45.50 -12.22 30.04
CA ASP A 3 44.62 -11.04 29.98
C ASP A 3 45.35 -9.78 29.49
N VAL A 4 46.63 -9.64 29.80
CA VAL A 4 47.47 -8.51 29.34
C VAL A 4 47.72 -8.62 27.85
N VAL A 5 48.00 -9.83 27.35
CA VAL A 5 48.18 -10.10 25.92
C VAL A 5 46.87 -9.84 25.17
N LEU A 6 45.73 -10.27 25.72
CA LEU A 6 44.41 -10.03 25.13
C LEU A 6 44.06 -8.54 25.04
N ASN A 7 44.34 -7.76 26.08
CA ASN A 7 44.15 -6.30 26.06
C ASN A 7 45.03 -5.62 25.00
N ASN A 8 46.29 -6.04 24.86
CA ASN A 8 47.17 -5.53 23.82
C ASN A 8 46.64 -5.88 22.42
N LEU A 9 46.10 -7.09 22.25
CA LEU A 9 45.48 -7.53 21.00
C LEU A 9 44.23 -6.71 20.66
N TYR A 10 43.38 -6.39 21.64
CA TYR A 10 42.26 -5.47 21.43
C TYR A 10 42.71 -4.06 21.04
N ALA A 11 43.80 -3.55 21.62
CA ALA A 11 44.28 -2.19 21.35
C ALA A 11 45.06 -2.04 20.03
N GLN A 12 45.81 -3.07 19.63
CA GLN A 12 46.76 -3.00 18.51
C GLN A 12 46.28 -3.70 17.24
N THR A 13 45.14 -4.40 17.29
CA THR A 13 44.58 -5.14 16.14
C THR A 13 43.10 -4.82 15.94
N GLN A 14 42.52 -5.28 14.83
CA GLN A 14 41.09 -5.12 14.55
C GLN A 14 40.16 -6.02 15.39
N MET A 15 40.69 -6.74 16.40
CA MET A 15 39.85 -7.54 17.31
C MET A 15 38.85 -6.69 18.10
N GLN A 16 39.13 -5.41 18.32
CA GLN A 16 38.16 -4.45 18.83
C GLN A 16 38.13 -3.24 17.90
N SER A 17 36.94 -2.85 17.45
CA SER A 17 36.74 -1.67 16.60
C SER A 17 35.57 -0.84 17.10
N VAL A 18 35.59 0.46 16.80
CA VAL A 18 34.52 1.39 17.14
C VAL A 18 33.75 1.71 15.87
N PHE A 19 32.43 1.65 15.94
CA PHE A 19 31.56 2.11 14.87
C PHE A 19 31.02 3.51 15.21
N GLY A 20 31.42 4.51 14.42
CA GLY A 20 30.92 5.88 14.54
C GLY A 20 29.50 5.99 14.00
N ILE A 21 28.49 5.92 14.86
CA ILE A 21 27.09 6.03 14.46
C ILE A 21 26.79 7.48 14.05
N ASN A 22 26.36 7.67 12.80
CA ASN A 22 25.80 8.94 12.32
C ASN A 22 24.47 8.71 11.58
N MET A 23 23.36 8.90 12.30
CA MET A 23 22.01 8.66 11.78
C MET A 23 21.48 9.89 11.04
N VAL A 24 21.93 10.10 9.79
CA VAL A 24 21.43 11.16 8.91
C VAL A 24 20.48 10.57 7.87
N ALA A 25 19.31 11.17 7.71
CA ALA A 25 18.34 10.79 6.69
C ALA A 25 17.59 12.01 6.15
N LEU A 26 16.95 11.85 4.99
CA LEU A 26 16.05 12.85 4.44
C LEU A 26 14.70 12.77 5.13
N VAL A 27 14.27 13.87 5.73
CA VAL A 27 12.90 14.04 6.23
C VAL A 27 12.29 15.18 5.44
N ASP A 28 11.21 14.90 4.72
CA ASP A 28 10.50 15.86 3.88
C ASP A 28 11.42 16.57 2.87
N GLY A 29 12.39 15.82 2.32
CA GLY A 29 13.34 16.28 1.31
C GLY A 29 14.59 16.97 1.86
N GLN A 30 14.71 17.16 3.18
CA GLN A 30 15.86 17.84 3.79
C GLN A 30 16.70 16.88 4.65
N PRO A 31 18.04 16.95 4.58
CA PRO A 31 18.90 16.12 5.41
C PRO A 31 18.82 16.55 6.87
N ARG A 32 18.52 15.58 7.75
CA ARG A 32 18.43 15.79 9.19
C ARG A 32 19.16 14.67 9.92
N LEU A 33 19.84 15.04 11.00
CA LEU A 33 20.36 14.08 11.97
C LEU A 33 19.21 13.68 12.89
N LEU A 34 19.03 12.37 13.07
CA LEU A 34 17.89 11.79 13.77
C LEU A 34 18.35 10.92 14.92
N ASN A 35 17.62 10.94 16.03
CA ASN A 35 17.73 9.93 17.07
C ASN A 35 16.85 8.71 16.78
N LEU A 36 17.01 7.64 17.57
CA LEU A 36 16.27 6.40 17.37
C LEU A 36 14.73 6.59 17.41
N LYS A 37 14.23 7.44 18.32
CA LYS A 37 12.78 7.70 18.44
C LYS A 37 12.24 8.40 17.20
N GLU A 38 12.99 9.34 16.64
CA GLU A 38 12.60 10.05 15.42
C GLU A 38 12.55 9.13 14.20
N VAL A 39 13.54 8.24 14.05
CA VAL A 39 13.54 7.22 13.00
C VAL A 39 12.32 6.31 13.09
N LEU A 40 12.03 5.79 14.30
CA LEU A 40 10.87 4.92 14.52
C LEU A 40 9.54 5.64 14.25
N ASN A 41 9.42 6.90 14.69
CA ASN A 41 8.23 7.71 14.43
C ASN A 41 8.03 7.98 12.93
N ALA A 42 9.10 8.30 12.20
CA ALA A 42 9.05 8.50 10.76
C ALA A 42 8.59 7.22 10.03
N PHE A 43 9.14 6.07 10.43
CA PHE A 43 8.75 4.77 9.89
C PHE A 43 7.28 4.45 10.16
N ILE A 44 6.81 4.59 11.40
CA ILE A 44 5.41 4.32 11.77
C ILE A 44 4.45 5.25 11.02
N ARG A 45 4.79 6.54 10.92
CA ARG A 45 4.01 7.53 10.17
C ARG A 45 3.86 7.11 8.70
N HIS A 46 4.97 6.75 8.05
CA HIS A 46 4.95 6.27 6.68
C HIS A 46 4.11 4.99 6.52
N ARG A 47 4.25 4.03 7.44
CA ARG A 47 3.46 2.79 7.41
C ARG A 47 1.97 3.04 7.55
N ARG A 48 1.54 3.95 8.43
CA ARG A 48 0.12 4.34 8.56
C ARG A 48 -0.41 4.89 7.25
N GLU A 49 0.33 5.81 6.62
CA GLU A 49 -0.08 6.41 5.35
C GLU A 49 -0.19 5.36 4.23
N VAL A 50 0.81 4.49 4.08
CA VAL A 50 0.81 3.43 3.07
C VAL A 50 -0.40 2.50 3.25
N VAL A 51 -0.69 2.09 4.49
CA VAL A 51 -1.83 1.22 4.78
C VAL A 51 -3.14 1.93 4.46
N SER A 52 -3.32 3.18 4.89
CA SER A 52 -4.52 3.97 4.58
C SER A 52 -4.75 4.13 3.08
N ARG A 53 -3.72 4.51 2.32
CA ARG A 53 -3.81 4.65 0.85
C ARG A 53 -4.21 3.33 0.18
N ARG A 54 -3.62 2.21 0.60
CA ARG A 54 -3.97 0.88 0.08
C ARG A 54 -5.41 0.50 0.41
N THR A 55 -5.87 0.75 1.64
CA THR A 55 -7.24 0.44 2.05
C THR A 55 -8.26 1.27 1.28
N ILE A 56 -8.00 2.56 1.06
CA ILE A 56 -8.86 3.43 0.23
C ILE A 56 -8.95 2.91 -1.21
N PHE A 57 -7.81 2.52 -1.79
CA PHE A 57 -7.78 1.91 -3.13
C PHE A 57 -8.62 0.63 -3.20
N LEU A 58 -8.45 -0.28 -2.23
CA LEU A 58 -9.21 -1.52 -2.18
C LEU A 58 -10.72 -1.27 -2.00
N LEU A 59 -11.09 -0.31 -1.15
CA LEU A 59 -12.48 0.09 -0.95
C LEU A 59 -13.11 0.59 -2.26
N ARG A 60 -12.40 1.45 -3.00
CA ARG A 60 -12.87 1.94 -4.30
C ARG A 60 -13.10 0.79 -5.28
N LYS A 61 -12.13 -0.13 -5.40
CA LYS A 61 -12.23 -1.31 -6.28
C LYS A 61 -13.38 -2.22 -5.87
N ALA A 62 -13.61 -2.41 -4.57
CA ALA A 62 -14.72 -3.20 -4.04
C ALA A 62 -16.08 -2.55 -4.37
N ARG A 63 -16.21 -1.23 -4.27
CA ARG A 63 -17.42 -0.48 -4.65
C ARG A 63 -17.70 -0.55 -6.15
N GLU A 64 -16.68 -0.36 -6.98
CA GLU A 64 -16.80 -0.49 -8.45
C GLU A 64 -17.30 -1.89 -8.83
N ARG A 65 -16.77 -2.94 -8.18
CA ARG A 65 -17.26 -4.31 -8.37
C ARG A 65 -18.69 -4.50 -7.84
N GLY A 66 -19.01 -3.91 -6.70
CA GLY A 66 -20.36 -3.93 -6.11
C GLY A 66 -21.41 -3.35 -7.05
N HIS A 67 -21.14 -2.18 -7.63
CA HIS A 67 -22.03 -1.52 -8.58
C HIS A 67 -22.34 -2.39 -9.81
N ILE A 68 -21.33 -3.05 -10.38
CA ILE A 68 -21.53 -3.98 -11.51
C ILE A 68 -22.41 -5.16 -11.09
N LEU A 69 -22.15 -5.74 -9.91
CA LEU A 69 -22.92 -6.87 -9.40
C LEU A 69 -24.38 -6.50 -9.10
N GLU A 70 -24.64 -5.31 -8.59
CA GLU A 70 -26.00 -4.78 -8.38
C GLU A 70 -26.77 -4.70 -9.71
N GLY A 71 -26.15 -4.13 -10.76
CA GLY A 71 -26.77 -4.08 -12.09
C GLY A 71 -27.05 -5.47 -12.67
N LEU A 72 -26.12 -6.42 -12.50
CA LEU A 72 -26.32 -7.81 -12.93
C LEU A 72 -27.43 -8.51 -12.14
N ALA A 73 -27.54 -8.25 -10.83
CA ALA A 73 -28.59 -8.84 -10.00
C ALA A 73 -29.98 -8.36 -10.42
N VAL A 74 -30.14 -7.06 -10.72
CA VAL A 74 -31.41 -6.51 -11.24
C VAL A 74 -31.74 -7.09 -12.62
N ALA A 75 -30.74 -7.22 -13.50
CA ALA A 75 -30.93 -7.83 -14.81
C ALA A 75 -31.35 -9.31 -14.71
N LEU A 76 -30.75 -10.07 -13.80
CA LEU A 76 -31.10 -11.46 -13.55
C LEU A 76 -32.53 -11.60 -13.02
N ALA A 77 -32.95 -10.71 -12.12
CA ALA A 77 -34.30 -10.72 -11.55
C ALA A 77 -35.39 -10.42 -12.61
N ASN A 78 -35.05 -9.70 -13.68
CA ASN A 78 -35.97 -9.31 -14.75
C ASN A 78 -35.59 -9.93 -16.11
N ILE A 79 -35.04 -11.16 -16.10
CA ILE A 79 -34.33 -11.73 -17.25
C ILE A 79 -35.17 -11.78 -18.54
N ASP A 80 -36.47 -12.07 -18.44
CA ASP A 80 -37.35 -12.15 -19.61
C ASP A 80 -37.53 -10.79 -20.29
N ALA A 81 -37.79 -9.73 -19.51
CA ALA A 81 -37.90 -8.36 -20.01
C ALA A 81 -36.59 -7.86 -20.63
N VAL A 82 -35.44 -8.22 -20.03
CA VAL A 82 -34.11 -7.92 -20.58
C VAL A 82 -33.90 -8.60 -21.93
N ILE A 83 -34.26 -9.88 -22.05
CA ILE A 83 -34.11 -10.65 -23.30
C ILE A 83 -35.01 -10.08 -24.41
N GLU A 84 -36.26 -9.75 -24.10
CA GLU A 84 -37.19 -9.15 -25.05
C GLU A 84 -36.70 -7.79 -25.55
N LEU A 85 -36.23 -6.93 -24.65
CA LEU A 85 -35.70 -5.61 -25.00
C LEU A 85 -34.48 -5.71 -25.90
N ILE A 86 -33.55 -6.64 -25.62
CA ILE A 86 -32.36 -6.86 -26.45
C ILE A 86 -32.75 -7.40 -27.83
N LYS A 87 -33.64 -8.39 -27.90
CA LYS A 87 -34.09 -8.98 -29.18
C LYS A 87 -34.91 -8.00 -30.02
N GLY A 88 -35.68 -7.11 -29.38
CA GLY A 88 -36.50 -6.10 -30.03
C GLY A 88 -35.74 -4.82 -30.42
N SER A 89 -34.44 -4.74 -30.13
CA SER A 89 -33.63 -3.57 -30.45
C SER A 89 -32.77 -3.80 -31.71
N PRO A 90 -32.73 -2.84 -32.66
CA PRO A 90 -31.98 -3.00 -33.92
C PRO A 90 -30.45 -3.03 -33.72
N SER A 91 -29.97 -2.39 -32.66
CA SER A 91 -28.55 -2.32 -32.32
C SER A 91 -28.32 -2.34 -30.80
N SER A 92 -27.08 -2.62 -30.39
CA SER A 92 -26.67 -2.58 -28.98
C SER A 92 -26.73 -1.18 -28.37
N ILE A 93 -26.62 -0.12 -29.19
CA ILE A 93 -26.72 1.26 -28.75
C ILE A 93 -28.20 1.56 -28.42
N ASP A 94 -29.12 1.19 -29.31
CA ASP A 94 -30.56 1.37 -29.10
C ASP A 94 -31.07 0.59 -27.88
N ALA A 95 -30.55 -0.62 -27.65
CA ALA A 95 -30.90 -1.42 -26.48
C ALA A 95 -30.43 -0.79 -25.16
N LYS A 96 -29.34 -0.01 -25.19
CA LYS A 96 -28.79 0.63 -23.98
C LYS A 96 -29.53 1.91 -23.59
N GLU A 97 -30.08 2.64 -24.57
CA GLU A 97 -30.82 3.88 -24.33
C GLU A 97 -32.26 3.62 -23.88
N LYS A 98 -32.83 2.45 -24.21
CA LYS A 98 -34.15 2.04 -23.72
C LYS A 98 -34.05 1.64 -22.23
N PRO A 99 -34.77 2.30 -21.32
CA PRO A 99 -34.81 1.86 -19.93
C PRO A 99 -35.52 0.51 -19.83
N LEU A 100 -34.99 -0.36 -18.96
CA LEU A 100 -35.67 -1.53 -18.42
C LEU A 100 -36.78 -1.10 -17.46
#